data_AF-A0A0G0N915-F1
#
_entry.id   AF-A0A0G0N915-F1
#
_cell.length_a   1.000
_cell.length_b   1.000
_cell.length_c   1.000
_cell.angle_alpha   90.00
_cell.angle_beta   90.00
_cell.angle_gamma   90.00
#
_symmetry.space_group_name_H-M   'P 1'
#
loop_
_entity.id
_entity.type
_entity.pdbx_description
1 polymer ?
#
loop_
_entity_poly.entity_id
_entity_poly.type
_entity_poly.pdbx_seq_one_letter_code
_entity_poly.pdbx_strand_id
1 'polypeptide(L)'
;MNIIPAIDLMEGRCVRLKKGDFGQATFYPQTPIDMAKRLQKMGYEWLHIIDLDGAREGKSKNQQTIREILSQTTLNIQVGGGIRRLEDISIFLQMGVARVILGSVALKAPEVIQEAIHRFGTNRIVVSMDIRDDQAIWISGWQEGIKITPPEFTRKMQKIGVHTILCTAIECDGMMQGPDVSLYKKLAMEFPQIDWIAAGGVGSFADRKKLESAGVHSAVMGKAFYEGSNLAKRIIPCLDVNQGRVVKGIQFTDLCDAGDPVELARRYDAEGADELVFLDITATSDKRAMVADLARHVAQTISIPFTIGGGIKSMEDIQAALGAGADKISIESAAVLNPELISEASRYFGSQAIVISVSPKRVLGQLKWEVIIKGGRENTGRDLWEFLKEMQARGAGEILLNSIDEDGKEKGYDLELLRAASDILTIPLIASSGAGELEHFYEGIVKGGADAVLAASVFHSGKFHVADVKHYLDERRVNVRL
;
A
#
# COMPACT_ATOMS: atom_id res chain seq x y z
N MET A 1 2.95 -18.97 -0.97
CA MET A 1 3.16 -18.77 0.49
C MET A 1 2.12 -17.81 1.07
N ASN A 2 1.57 -18.10 2.25
CA ASN A 2 0.55 -17.25 2.90
C ASN A 2 1.18 -16.11 3.71
N ILE A 3 0.60 -14.91 3.63
CA ILE A 3 0.92 -13.80 4.56
C ILE A 3 -0.11 -13.81 5.68
N ILE A 4 0.38 -13.72 6.92
CA ILE A 4 -0.43 -13.66 8.13
C ILE A 4 -0.24 -12.26 8.74
N PRO A 5 -1.20 -11.34 8.57
CA PRO A 5 -1.18 -10.07 9.27
C PRO A 5 -1.09 -10.25 10.79
N ALA A 6 -0.32 -9.38 11.46
CA ALA A 6 -0.23 -9.36 12.92
C ALA A 6 -0.98 -8.19 13.54
N ILE A 7 -1.50 -8.38 14.75
CA ILE A 7 -1.93 -7.34 15.68
C ILE A 7 -1.30 -7.66 17.04
N ASP A 8 -0.51 -6.75 17.59
CA ASP A 8 -0.07 -6.88 18.98
C ASP A 8 -1.04 -6.07 19.86
N LEU A 9 -1.41 -6.66 20.99
CA LEU A 9 -2.36 -6.08 21.93
C LEU A 9 -1.65 -5.71 23.23
N MET A 10 -1.86 -4.47 23.65
CA MET A 10 -1.49 -4.00 24.98
C MET A 10 -2.56 -3.03 25.46
N GLU A 11 -3.08 -3.26 26.67
CA GLU A 11 -4.17 -2.47 27.26
C GLU A 11 -5.41 -2.40 26.34
N GLY A 12 -5.74 -3.50 25.65
CA GLY A 12 -6.86 -3.58 24.71
C GLY A 12 -6.67 -2.81 23.40
N ARG A 13 -5.48 -2.24 23.14
CA ARG A 13 -5.19 -1.39 21.97
C ARG A 13 -4.19 -2.04 21.02
N CYS A 14 -4.24 -1.65 19.74
CA CYS A 14 -3.21 -1.98 18.76
C CYS A 14 -1.89 -1.27 19.13
N VAL A 15 -0.81 -2.04 19.21
CA VAL A 15 0.51 -1.51 19.53
C VAL A 15 1.58 -2.18 18.67
N ARG A 16 2.75 -1.54 18.56
CA ARG A 16 3.99 -2.16 18.11
C ARG A 16 5.14 -1.82 19.05
N LEU A 17 5.97 -2.80 19.33
CA LEU A 17 7.23 -2.59 20.05
C LEU A 17 8.35 -2.40 19.04
N LYS A 18 9.29 -1.51 19.32
CA LYS A 18 10.54 -1.44 18.56
C LYS A 18 11.53 -2.43 19.15
N LYS A 19 11.91 -3.46 18.39
CA LYS A 19 12.79 -4.54 18.86
C LYS A 19 12.35 -5.15 20.22
N GLY A 20 11.06 -5.43 20.38
CA GLY A 20 10.53 -6.07 21.59
C GLY A 20 10.59 -5.22 22.86
N ASP A 21 11.00 -3.95 22.78
CA ASP A 21 11.13 -3.06 23.92
C ASP A 21 9.77 -2.42 24.30
N PHE A 22 9.26 -2.79 25.47
CA PHE A 22 8.02 -2.25 26.04
C PHE A 22 8.10 -0.74 26.34
N GLY A 23 9.30 -0.20 26.57
CA GLY A 23 9.52 1.24 26.73
C GLY A 23 9.42 2.03 25.43
N GLN A 24 9.50 1.35 24.28
CA GLN A 24 9.40 1.94 22.94
C GLN A 24 8.16 1.44 22.21
N ALA A 25 7.01 1.55 22.89
CA ALA A 25 5.71 1.18 22.35
C ALA A 25 5.11 2.31 21.49
N THR A 26 4.69 1.98 20.27
CA THR A 26 3.88 2.86 19.40
C THR A 26 2.45 2.36 19.39
N PHE A 27 1.53 3.15 19.95
CA PHE A 27 0.09 2.87 19.91
C PHE A 27 -0.53 3.45 18.66
N TYR A 28 -1.44 2.70 18.05
CA TYR A 28 -2.14 3.12 16.85
C TYR A 28 -3.59 3.49 17.16
N PRO A 29 -4.16 4.48 16.46
CA PRO A 29 -5.50 4.99 16.75
C PRO A 29 -6.62 4.00 16.38
N GLN A 30 -6.37 3.02 15.51
CA GLN A 30 -7.36 2.03 15.11
C GLN A 30 -7.63 1.03 16.24
N THR A 31 -8.92 0.71 16.44
CA THR A 31 -9.27 -0.38 17.36
C THR A 31 -8.81 -1.74 16.81
N PRO A 32 -8.51 -2.74 17.66
CA PRO A 32 -8.16 -4.08 17.19
C PRO A 32 -9.20 -4.72 16.28
N ILE A 33 -10.49 -4.46 16.55
CA ILE A 33 -11.61 -4.99 15.76
C ILE A 33 -11.65 -4.35 14.38
N ASP A 34 -11.50 -3.02 14.30
CA ASP A 34 -11.50 -2.32 13.01
C ASP A 34 -10.30 -2.72 12.16
N MET A 35 -9.13 -2.89 12.78
CA MET A 35 -7.95 -3.42 12.11
C MET A 35 -8.20 -4.84 11.58
N ALA A 36 -8.75 -5.74 12.39
CA ALA A 36 -9.06 -7.10 11.96
C ALA A 36 -10.08 -7.14 10.81
N LYS A 37 -11.18 -6.38 10.90
CA LYS A 37 -12.16 -6.25 9.81
C LYS A 37 -11.54 -5.72 8.53
N ARG A 38 -10.64 -4.75 8.65
CA ARG A 38 -9.90 -4.19 7.52
C ARG A 38 -9.03 -5.25 6.85
N LEU A 39 -8.25 -6.01 7.63
CA LEU A 39 -7.41 -7.09 7.12
C LEU A 39 -8.25 -8.18 6.43
N GLN A 40 -9.42 -8.52 6.98
CA GLN A 40 -10.35 -9.44 6.31
C GLN A 40 -10.84 -8.88 4.96
N LYS A 41 -11.19 -7.60 4.89
CA LYS A 41 -11.61 -6.95 3.63
C LYS A 41 -10.50 -6.94 2.57
N MET A 42 -9.23 -7.00 2.99
CA MET A 42 -8.08 -7.14 2.09
C MET A 42 -7.88 -8.58 1.59
N GLY A 43 -8.71 -9.53 2.00
CA GLY A 43 -8.68 -10.92 1.54
C GLY A 43 -7.75 -11.84 2.35
N TYR A 44 -7.23 -11.40 3.50
CA TYR A 44 -6.46 -12.29 4.37
C TYR A 44 -7.38 -13.28 5.08
N GLU A 45 -6.94 -14.53 5.21
CA GLU A 45 -7.69 -15.62 5.85
C GLU A 45 -7.24 -15.89 7.28
N TRP A 46 -6.00 -15.50 7.63
CA TRP A 46 -5.40 -15.73 8.93
C TRP A 46 -5.07 -14.42 9.63
N LEU A 47 -5.11 -14.43 10.96
CA LEU A 47 -4.72 -13.31 11.80
C LEU A 47 -3.81 -13.80 12.92
N HIS A 48 -2.64 -13.16 13.06
CA HIS A 48 -1.71 -13.40 14.13
C HIS A 48 -1.94 -12.36 15.24
N ILE A 49 -2.20 -12.81 16.47
CA ILE A 49 -2.38 -11.91 17.62
C ILE A 49 -1.35 -12.25 18.70
N ILE A 50 -0.63 -11.24 19.19
CA ILE A 50 0.21 -11.35 20.37
C ILE A 50 -0.38 -10.51 21.50
N ASP A 51 -0.78 -11.15 22.60
CA ASP A 51 -1.14 -10.49 23.85
C ASP A 51 0.14 -10.14 24.63
N LEU A 52 0.61 -8.89 24.49
CA LEU A 52 1.84 -8.43 25.12
C LEU A 52 1.69 -8.28 26.64
N ASP A 53 0.49 -7.94 27.13
CA ASP A 53 0.20 -7.95 28.56
C ASP A 53 0.34 -9.37 29.13
N GLY A 54 -0.21 -10.35 28.41
CA GLY A 54 -0.06 -11.76 28.73
C GLY A 54 1.39 -12.22 28.68
N ALA A 55 2.15 -11.81 27.67
CA ALA A 55 3.57 -12.14 27.56
C ALA A 55 4.37 -11.67 28.79
N ARG A 56 4.11 -10.44 29.26
CA ARG A 56 4.76 -9.83 30.43
C ARG A 56 4.33 -10.47 31.74
N GLU A 57 3.03 -10.65 31.95
CA GLU A 57 2.47 -11.01 33.26
C GLU A 57 2.20 -12.52 33.44
N GLY A 58 2.24 -13.29 32.34
CA GLY A 58 1.97 -14.73 32.36
C GLY A 58 0.50 -15.10 32.41
N LYS A 59 -0.40 -14.13 32.21
CA LYS A 59 -1.84 -14.34 32.10
C LYS A 59 -2.43 -13.31 31.15
N SER A 60 -3.22 -13.77 30.18
CA SER A 60 -3.86 -12.89 29.20
C SER A 60 -4.80 -11.88 29.87
N LYS A 61 -4.67 -10.61 29.46
CA LYS A 61 -5.58 -9.51 29.82
C LYS A 61 -6.51 -9.11 28.68
N ASN A 62 -6.21 -9.56 27.46
CA ASN A 62 -6.91 -9.14 26.24
C ASN A 62 -7.90 -10.19 25.71
N GLN A 63 -8.33 -11.15 26.53
CA GLN A 63 -9.27 -12.22 26.13
C GLN A 63 -10.59 -11.66 25.59
N GLN A 64 -11.10 -10.58 26.18
CA GLN A 64 -12.36 -9.95 25.73
C GLN A 64 -12.20 -9.37 24.32
N THR A 65 -11.13 -8.62 24.07
CA THR A 65 -10.79 -8.08 22.75
C THR A 65 -10.66 -9.18 21.70
N ILE A 66 -9.98 -10.28 22.04
CA ILE A 66 -9.82 -11.44 21.15
C ILE A 66 -11.17 -12.10 20.84
N ARG A 67 -12.05 -12.25 21.84
CA ARG A 67 -13.41 -12.77 21.66
C ARG A 67 -14.24 -11.89 20.72
N GLU A 68 -14.12 -10.57 20.86
CA GLU A 68 -14.83 -9.62 20.00
C GLU A 68 -14.37 -9.72 18.55
N ILE A 69 -13.05 -9.82 18.31
CA ILE A 69 -12.51 -10.05 16.96
C ILE A 69 -13.05 -11.36 16.36
N LEU A 70 -13.03 -12.46 17.12
CA LEU A 70 -13.58 -13.76 16.67
C LEU A 70 -15.06 -13.66 16.32
N SER A 71 -15.86 -12.90 17.07
CA SER A 71 -17.30 -12.75 16.83
C SER A 71 -17.66 -11.86 15.64
N GLN A 72 -16.73 -11.03 15.18
CA GLN A 72 -16.97 -10.00 14.16
C GLN A 72 -16.15 -10.20 12.88
N THR A 73 -15.36 -11.27 12.81
CA THR A 73 -14.56 -11.64 11.64
C THR A 73 -14.66 -13.15 11.40
N THR A 74 -14.28 -13.55 10.20
CA THR A 74 -14.17 -14.94 9.73
C THR A 74 -12.71 -15.41 9.69
N LEU A 75 -11.79 -14.59 10.21
CA LEU A 75 -10.36 -14.85 10.21
C LEU A 75 -10.01 -16.03 11.10
N ASN A 76 -9.14 -16.91 10.61
CA ASN A 76 -8.49 -17.93 11.42
C ASN A 76 -7.45 -17.28 12.33
N ILE A 77 -7.73 -17.21 13.63
CA ILE A 77 -6.83 -16.53 14.57
C ILE A 77 -5.81 -17.52 15.16
N GLN A 78 -4.53 -17.14 15.12
CA GLN A 78 -3.50 -17.72 15.97
C GLN A 78 -3.11 -16.74 17.09
N VAL A 79 -3.07 -17.20 18.34
CA VAL A 79 -2.80 -16.33 19.50
C VAL A 79 -1.56 -16.77 20.25
N GLY A 80 -0.65 -15.83 20.52
CA GLY A 80 0.45 -15.98 21.46
C GLY A 80 0.38 -14.95 22.59
N GLY A 81 1.24 -15.10 23.60
CA GLY A 81 1.35 -14.15 24.72
C GLY A 81 0.79 -14.70 26.03
N GLY A 82 1.69 -15.17 26.91
CA GLY A 82 1.32 -15.56 28.28
C GLY A 82 0.66 -16.92 28.44
N ILE A 83 0.59 -17.75 27.41
CA ILE A 83 0.01 -19.09 27.46
C ILE A 83 1.08 -20.05 28.00
N ARG A 84 0.90 -20.55 29.24
CA ARG A 84 1.93 -21.34 29.94
C ARG A 84 1.43 -22.71 30.42
N ARG A 85 0.12 -22.90 30.51
CA ARG A 85 -0.50 -24.14 31.04
C ARG A 85 -1.58 -24.67 30.10
N LEU A 86 -1.94 -25.95 30.27
CA LEU A 86 -2.97 -26.60 29.46
C LEU A 86 -4.35 -25.95 29.61
N GLU A 87 -4.66 -25.38 30.79
CA GLU A 87 -5.89 -24.64 31.03
C GLU A 87 -5.94 -23.37 30.18
N ASP A 88 -4.82 -22.66 30.06
CA ASP A 88 -4.74 -21.44 29.26
C ASP A 88 -4.97 -21.76 27.77
N ILE A 89 -4.40 -22.88 27.29
CA ILE A 89 -4.63 -23.39 25.92
C ILE A 89 -6.11 -23.72 25.71
N SER A 90 -6.71 -24.46 26.65
CA SER A 90 -8.11 -24.86 26.57
C SER A 90 -9.05 -23.64 26.49
N ILE A 91 -8.77 -22.57 27.23
CA ILE A 91 -9.56 -21.33 27.20
C ILE A 91 -9.58 -20.74 25.78
N PHE A 92 -8.41 -20.53 25.17
CA PHE A 92 -8.35 -19.93 23.83
C PHE A 92 -8.98 -20.81 22.76
N LEU A 93 -8.73 -22.12 22.78
CA LEU A 93 -9.32 -23.04 21.80
C LEU A 93 -10.84 -23.11 21.93
N GLN A 94 -11.39 -23.12 23.15
CA GLN A 94 -12.84 -23.09 23.37
C GLN A 94 -13.49 -21.77 22.95
N MET A 95 -12.73 -20.67 22.94
CA MET A 95 -13.21 -19.38 22.41
C MET A 95 -13.36 -19.39 20.88
N GLY A 96 -12.76 -20.35 20.18
CA GLY A 96 -12.73 -20.41 18.72
C GLY A 96 -11.40 -19.98 18.09
N VAL A 97 -10.34 -19.78 18.89
CA VAL A 97 -8.99 -19.56 18.35
C VAL A 97 -8.55 -20.81 17.57
N ALA A 98 -8.06 -20.63 16.35
CA ALA A 98 -7.72 -21.72 15.45
C ALA A 98 -6.46 -22.48 15.89
N ARG A 99 -5.48 -21.79 16.48
CA ARG A 99 -4.27 -22.39 17.10
C ARG A 99 -3.59 -21.46 18.11
N VAL A 100 -2.89 -22.01 19.08
CA VAL A 100 -2.13 -21.25 20.09
C VAL A 100 -0.63 -21.31 19.82
N ILE A 101 0.08 -20.26 20.20
CA ILE A 101 1.53 -20.11 20.02
C ILE A 101 2.21 -20.22 21.38
N LEU A 102 3.10 -21.20 21.50
CA LEU A 102 3.79 -21.58 22.73
C LEU A 102 5.30 -21.35 22.56
N GLY A 103 5.79 -20.26 23.15
CA GLY A 103 7.20 -19.88 23.08
C GLY A 103 8.00 -20.46 24.25
N SER A 104 8.23 -19.66 25.29
CA SER A 104 9.09 -20.02 26.42
C SER A 104 8.72 -21.33 27.13
N VAL A 105 7.44 -21.73 27.13
CA VAL A 105 7.00 -23.02 27.70
C VAL A 105 7.56 -24.21 26.91
N ALA A 106 7.72 -24.11 25.58
CA ALA A 106 8.29 -25.20 24.79
C ALA A 106 9.77 -25.48 25.15
N LEU A 107 10.47 -24.46 25.64
CA LEU A 107 11.86 -24.55 26.09
C LEU A 107 11.96 -25.01 27.55
N LYS A 108 11.11 -24.46 28.43
CA LYS A 108 11.18 -24.70 29.89
C LYS A 108 10.44 -25.97 30.35
N ALA A 109 9.36 -26.34 29.67
CA ALA A 109 8.44 -27.42 30.05
C ALA A 109 7.90 -28.15 28.80
N PRO A 110 8.76 -28.84 28.02
CA PRO A 110 8.39 -29.50 26.76
C PRO A 110 7.30 -30.58 26.93
N GLU A 111 7.16 -31.16 28.11
CA GLU A 111 6.08 -32.09 28.46
C GLU A 111 4.68 -31.46 28.33
N VAL A 112 4.56 -30.14 28.54
CA VAL A 112 3.31 -29.40 28.32
C VAL A 112 2.96 -29.39 26.83
N ILE A 113 3.96 -29.32 25.94
CA ILE A 113 3.75 -29.37 24.48
C ILE A 113 3.25 -30.75 24.06
N GLN A 114 3.87 -31.80 24.61
CA GLN A 114 3.49 -33.18 24.33
C GLN A 114 2.03 -33.43 24.74
N GLU A 115 1.66 -33.03 25.95
CA GLU A 115 0.28 -33.20 26.45
C GLU A 115 -0.71 -32.31 25.67
N ALA A 116 -0.32 -31.08 25.31
CA ALA A 116 -1.15 -30.21 24.49
C ALA A 116 -1.44 -30.82 23.11
N ILE A 117 -0.44 -31.42 22.47
CA ILE A 117 -0.61 -32.12 21.19
C ILE A 117 -1.51 -33.34 21.36
N HIS A 118 -1.31 -34.13 22.42
CA HIS A 118 -2.14 -35.29 22.70
C HIS A 118 -3.62 -34.92 22.88
N ARG A 119 -3.89 -33.85 23.63
CA ARG A 119 -5.25 -33.43 24.00
C ARG A 119 -5.96 -32.62 22.91
N PHE A 120 -5.24 -31.74 22.21
CA PHE A 120 -5.85 -30.75 21.30
C PHE A 120 -5.49 -30.97 19.82
N GLY A 121 -4.54 -31.86 19.53
CA GLY A 121 -4.06 -32.14 18.19
C GLY A 121 -2.97 -31.18 17.72
N THR A 122 -2.03 -31.70 16.92
CA THR A 122 -0.84 -30.96 16.46
C THR A 122 -1.17 -29.68 15.68
N ASN A 123 -2.22 -29.68 14.85
CA ASN A 123 -2.61 -28.52 14.04
C ASN A 123 -3.08 -27.31 14.87
N ARG A 124 -3.41 -27.52 16.15
CA ARG A 124 -3.84 -26.47 17.08
C ARG A 124 -2.67 -25.87 17.88
N ILE A 125 -1.47 -26.45 17.78
CA ILE A 125 -0.30 -26.09 18.59
C ILE A 125 0.83 -25.62 17.68
N VAL A 126 1.22 -24.36 17.82
CA VAL A 126 2.41 -23.78 17.18
C VAL A 126 3.44 -23.54 18.27
N VAL A 127 4.69 -23.94 18.02
CA VAL A 127 5.81 -23.57 18.89
C VAL A 127 6.51 -22.36 18.30
N SER A 128 6.91 -21.40 19.13
CA SER A 128 7.71 -20.25 18.67
C SER A 128 9.13 -20.27 19.23
N MET A 129 10.07 -19.79 18.43
CA MET A 129 11.42 -19.46 18.88
C MET A 129 11.84 -18.11 18.31
N ASP A 130 12.54 -17.32 19.12
CA ASP A 130 13.11 -16.06 18.69
C ASP A 130 14.63 -16.23 18.58
N ILE A 131 15.21 -15.96 17.42
CA ILE A 131 16.61 -16.22 17.11
C ILE A 131 17.37 -14.91 16.96
N ARG A 132 18.56 -14.87 17.58
CA ARG A 132 19.57 -13.83 17.36
C ARG A 132 20.87 -14.48 16.87
N ASP A 133 21.55 -13.82 15.93
CA ASP A 133 22.85 -14.21 15.36
C ASP A 133 22.90 -15.64 14.81
N ASP A 134 21.78 -16.19 14.31
CA ASP A 134 21.65 -17.57 13.78
C ASP A 134 21.99 -18.71 14.77
N GLN A 135 22.29 -18.40 16.04
CA GLN A 135 22.92 -19.38 16.94
C GLN A 135 22.18 -19.58 18.25
N ALA A 136 21.51 -18.56 18.78
CA ALA A 136 20.90 -18.61 20.10
C ALA A 136 19.41 -18.37 20.04
N ILE A 137 18.65 -19.21 20.76
CA ILE A 137 17.24 -18.96 21.04
C ILE A 137 17.15 -18.04 22.24
N TRP A 138 16.37 -16.98 22.10
CA TRP A 138 16.08 -16.01 23.15
C TRP A 138 14.65 -16.15 23.63
N ILE A 139 14.45 -15.91 24.93
CA ILE A 139 13.16 -15.93 25.59
C ILE A 139 12.98 -14.68 26.46
N SER A 140 11.84 -14.60 27.15
CA SER A 140 11.56 -13.56 28.15
C SER A 140 11.64 -12.15 27.55
N GLY A 141 11.08 -11.94 26.36
CA GLY A 141 11.16 -10.65 25.65
C GLY A 141 12.58 -10.31 25.19
N TRP A 142 13.33 -11.33 24.76
CA TRP A 142 14.70 -11.23 24.23
C TRP A 142 15.76 -10.76 25.23
N GLN A 143 15.52 -11.02 26.52
CA GLN A 143 16.43 -10.68 27.61
C GLN A 143 17.32 -11.86 28.04
N GLU A 144 16.90 -13.08 27.73
CA GLU A 144 17.55 -14.30 28.21
C GLU A 144 17.84 -15.24 27.04
N GLY A 145 19.12 -15.44 26.73
CA GLY A 145 19.59 -16.42 25.74
C GLY A 145 19.74 -17.81 26.37
N ILE A 146 19.24 -18.84 25.69
CA ILE A 146 19.33 -20.23 26.13
C ILE A 146 20.44 -20.96 25.35
N LYS A 147 21.11 -21.91 26.00
CA LYS A 147 22.22 -22.69 25.43
C LYS A 147 21.84 -23.71 24.35
N ILE A 148 20.55 -23.87 24.03
CA ILE A 148 20.09 -24.82 23.00
C ILE A 148 20.09 -24.13 21.63
N THR A 149 20.63 -24.81 20.62
CA THR A 149 20.67 -24.28 19.26
C THR A 149 19.31 -24.44 18.56
N PRO A 150 18.98 -23.60 17.55
CA PRO A 150 17.75 -23.75 16.77
C PRO A 150 17.54 -25.15 16.16
N PRO A 151 18.55 -25.82 15.58
CA PRO A 151 18.38 -27.18 15.07
C PRO A 151 18.12 -28.22 16.17
N GLU A 152 18.81 -28.13 17.31
CA GLU A 152 18.58 -29.05 18.44
C GLU A 152 17.18 -28.90 19.01
N PHE A 153 16.71 -27.67 19.16
CA PHE A 153 15.35 -27.38 19.61
C PHE A 153 14.32 -27.90 18.61
N THR A 154 14.52 -27.64 17.32
CA THR A 154 13.63 -28.12 16.25
C THR A 154 13.52 -29.64 16.25
N ARG A 155 14.65 -30.35 16.33
CA ARG A 155 14.67 -31.81 16.40
C ARG A 155 13.94 -32.35 17.63
N LYS A 156 14.03 -31.67 18.77
CA LYS A 156 13.29 -32.03 19.99
C LYS A 156 11.79 -31.83 19.81
N MET A 157 11.37 -30.70 19.25
CA MET A 157 9.95 -30.40 18.99
C MET A 157 9.34 -31.35 17.96
N GLN A 158 10.09 -31.67 16.90
CA GLN A 158 9.67 -32.64 15.89
C GLN A 158 9.43 -34.03 16.49
N LYS A 159 10.33 -34.50 17.38
CA LYS A 159 10.14 -35.77 18.11
C LYS A 159 8.89 -35.79 18.99
N ILE A 160 8.49 -34.63 19.51
CA ILE A 160 7.27 -34.46 20.32
C ILE A 160 6.00 -34.45 19.43
N GLY A 161 6.15 -34.27 18.11
CA GLY A 161 5.05 -34.25 17.14
C GLY A 161 4.61 -32.84 16.72
N VAL A 162 5.43 -31.82 16.97
CA VAL A 162 5.19 -30.46 16.47
C VAL A 162 5.43 -30.43 14.97
N HIS A 163 4.45 -29.94 14.21
CA HIS A 163 4.57 -29.75 12.76
C HIS A 163 4.76 -28.29 12.34
N THR A 164 4.28 -27.33 13.13
CA THR A 164 4.39 -25.90 12.79
C THR A 164 5.28 -25.17 13.79
N ILE A 165 6.27 -24.46 13.27
CA ILE A 165 7.17 -23.64 14.09
C ILE A 165 7.20 -22.20 13.55
N LEU A 166 6.95 -21.24 14.44
CA LEU A 166 7.15 -19.83 14.20
C LEU A 166 8.56 -19.42 14.61
N CYS A 167 9.31 -18.84 13.68
CA CYS A 167 10.68 -18.42 13.91
C CYS A 167 10.81 -16.91 13.68
N THR A 168 11.05 -16.17 14.76
CA THR A 168 11.26 -14.71 14.71
C THR A 168 12.75 -14.41 14.58
N ALA A 169 13.16 -13.78 13.49
CA ALA A 169 14.51 -13.24 13.33
C ALA A 169 14.58 -11.86 14.03
N ILE A 170 15.18 -11.82 15.23
CA ILE A 170 15.13 -10.65 16.12
C ILE A 170 15.80 -9.41 15.49
N GLU A 171 16.91 -9.59 14.76
CA GLU A 171 17.71 -8.46 14.27
C GLU A 171 16.98 -7.60 13.24
N CYS A 172 16.11 -8.20 12.43
CA CYS A 172 15.29 -7.49 11.45
C CYS A 172 13.87 -7.16 11.97
N ASP A 173 13.49 -7.60 13.17
CA ASP A 173 12.14 -7.38 13.70
C ASP A 173 11.83 -5.89 13.97
N GLY A 174 10.69 -5.43 13.47
CA GLY A 174 10.26 -4.03 13.56
C GLY A 174 11.09 -3.02 12.74
N MET A 175 12.10 -3.48 11.99
CA MET A 175 13.04 -2.61 11.26
C MET A 175 12.59 -2.25 9.84
N MET A 176 11.58 -2.94 9.27
CA MET A 176 11.13 -2.76 7.87
C MET A 176 12.26 -2.93 6.84
N GLN A 177 13.28 -3.74 7.15
CA GLN A 177 14.48 -3.96 6.33
C GLN A 177 14.46 -5.26 5.51
N GLY A 178 13.43 -6.10 5.66
CA GLY A 178 13.32 -7.42 5.02
C GLY A 178 13.66 -8.55 5.99
N PRO A 179 13.21 -9.78 5.72
CA PRO A 179 13.46 -10.93 6.59
C PRO A 179 14.86 -11.52 6.36
N ASP A 180 15.35 -12.28 7.34
CA ASP A 180 16.58 -13.07 7.20
C ASP A 180 16.35 -14.36 6.38
N VAL A 181 16.34 -14.20 5.06
CA VAL A 181 16.12 -15.31 4.11
C VAL A 181 17.15 -16.43 4.28
N SER A 182 18.38 -16.10 4.68
CA SER A 182 19.46 -17.07 4.85
C SER A 182 19.19 -18.00 6.03
N LEU A 183 18.77 -17.45 7.17
CA LEU A 183 18.33 -18.22 8.33
C LEU A 183 17.21 -19.19 7.97
N TYR A 184 16.14 -18.69 7.34
CA TYR A 184 14.99 -19.52 6.99
C TYR A 184 15.35 -20.62 6.00
N LYS A 185 16.18 -20.32 5.00
CA LYS A 185 16.63 -21.31 4.03
C LYS A 185 17.40 -22.45 4.69
N LYS A 186 18.30 -22.14 5.64
CA LYS A 186 19.04 -23.16 6.40
C LYS A 186 18.08 -24.07 7.18
N LEU A 187 17.15 -23.48 7.94
CA LEU A 187 16.18 -24.21 8.76
C LEU A 187 15.24 -25.08 7.92
N ALA A 188 14.70 -24.54 6.83
CA ALA A 188 13.79 -25.27 5.95
C ALA A 188 14.50 -26.39 5.19
N MET A 189 15.78 -26.21 4.80
CA MET A 189 16.58 -27.28 4.19
C MET A 189 16.88 -28.41 5.18
N GLU A 190 17.20 -28.10 6.44
CA GLU A 190 17.49 -29.12 7.46
C GLU A 190 16.22 -29.84 7.95
N PHE A 191 15.09 -29.12 8.03
CA PHE A 191 13.82 -29.64 8.54
C PHE A 191 12.67 -29.40 7.55
N PRO A 192 12.65 -30.11 6.40
CA PRO A 192 11.65 -29.90 5.34
C PRO A 192 10.24 -30.36 5.72
N GLN A 193 10.09 -31.11 6.82
CA GLN A 193 8.79 -31.58 7.33
C GLN A 193 8.14 -30.59 8.30
N ILE A 194 8.80 -29.48 8.60
CA ILE A 194 8.26 -28.44 9.47
C ILE A 194 7.62 -27.34 8.62
N ASP A 195 6.37 -27.01 8.94
CA ASP A 195 5.69 -25.85 8.40
C ASP A 195 6.23 -24.58 9.07
N TRP A 196 7.24 -23.98 8.43
CA TRP A 196 7.87 -22.77 8.92
C TRP A 196 6.98 -21.54 8.74
N ILE A 197 6.81 -20.79 9.83
CA ILE A 197 6.24 -19.44 9.83
C ILE A 197 7.37 -18.45 10.10
N ALA A 198 7.76 -17.67 9.09
CA ALA A 198 8.75 -16.61 9.25
C ALA A 198 8.15 -15.37 9.94
N ALA A 199 8.88 -14.75 10.86
CA ALA A 199 8.52 -13.48 11.49
C ALA A 199 9.76 -12.59 11.67
N GLY A 200 9.58 -11.28 11.63
CA GLY A 200 10.69 -10.32 11.71
C GLY A 200 11.10 -9.79 10.34
N GLY A 201 11.04 -8.47 10.18
CA GLY A 201 11.51 -7.76 8.99
C GLY A 201 10.64 -7.86 7.73
N VAL A 202 9.65 -8.75 7.69
CA VAL A 202 8.71 -8.92 6.56
C VAL A 202 7.89 -7.64 6.36
N GLY A 203 8.08 -6.98 5.21
CA GLY A 203 7.48 -5.68 4.94
C GLY A 203 6.88 -5.51 3.54
N SER A 204 7.02 -6.50 2.65
CA SER A 204 6.60 -6.39 1.24
C SER A 204 6.19 -7.73 0.62
N PHE A 205 5.49 -7.67 -0.52
CA PHE A 205 5.22 -8.86 -1.33
C PHE A 205 6.48 -9.43 -1.98
N ALA A 206 7.50 -8.61 -2.26
CA ALA A 206 8.82 -9.10 -2.68
C ALA A 206 9.45 -10.05 -1.64
N ASP A 207 9.30 -9.74 -0.35
CA ASP A 207 9.77 -10.61 0.74
C ASP A 207 9.06 -11.97 0.72
N ARG A 208 7.77 -12.01 0.31
CA ARG A 208 7.00 -13.26 0.17
C ARG A 208 7.69 -14.22 -0.80
N LYS A 209 8.07 -13.75 -2.00
CA LYS A 209 8.72 -14.59 -3.02
C LYS A 209 10.06 -15.14 -2.54
N LYS A 210 10.85 -14.31 -1.85
CA LYS A 210 12.15 -14.72 -1.29
C LYS A 210 12.00 -15.80 -0.22
N LEU A 211 11.05 -15.64 0.70
CA LEU A 211 10.76 -16.62 1.75
C LEU A 211 10.16 -17.91 1.20
N GLU A 212 9.27 -17.83 0.22
CA GLU A 212 8.72 -18.98 -0.49
C GLU A 212 9.84 -19.80 -1.16
N SER A 213 10.78 -19.12 -1.82
CA SER A 213 11.97 -19.75 -2.43
C SER A 213 12.94 -20.33 -1.39
N ALA A 214 12.86 -19.88 -0.13
CA ALA A 214 13.62 -20.42 0.98
C ALA A 214 12.95 -21.63 1.65
N GLY A 215 11.77 -22.07 1.19
CA GLY A 215 11.04 -23.20 1.77
C GLY A 215 10.13 -22.84 2.95
N VAL A 216 9.80 -21.56 3.11
CA VAL A 216 8.89 -21.09 4.17
C VAL A 216 7.43 -21.23 3.73
N HIS A 217 6.57 -21.73 4.63
CA HIS A 217 5.16 -21.97 4.34
C HIS A 217 4.29 -20.71 4.53
N SER A 218 4.59 -19.90 5.54
CA SER A 218 3.86 -18.65 5.82
C SER A 218 4.77 -17.59 6.43
N ALA A 219 4.38 -16.31 6.34
CA ALA A 219 5.12 -15.22 6.95
C ALA A 219 4.20 -14.26 7.71
N VAL A 220 4.60 -13.89 8.93
CA VAL A 220 3.93 -12.89 9.75
C VAL A 220 4.39 -11.51 9.32
N MET A 221 3.43 -10.62 9.05
CA MET A 221 3.69 -9.24 8.64
C MET A 221 2.89 -8.30 9.53
N GLY A 222 3.59 -7.39 10.21
CA GLY A 222 3.00 -6.57 11.26
C GLY A 222 2.98 -5.08 10.95
N LYS A 223 4.08 -4.41 11.29
CA LYS A 223 4.27 -2.94 11.20
C LYS A 223 3.87 -2.33 9.86
N ALA A 224 4.07 -3.07 8.77
CA ALA A 224 3.70 -2.63 7.42
C ALA A 224 2.20 -2.32 7.24
N PHE A 225 1.29 -3.00 7.96
CA PHE A 225 -0.15 -2.71 7.90
C PHE A 225 -0.58 -1.44 8.65
N TYR A 226 0.32 -0.91 9.47
CA TYR A 226 0.09 0.29 10.27
C TYR A 226 0.77 1.52 9.67
N GLU A 227 1.97 1.35 9.11
CA GLU A 227 2.84 2.46 8.70
C GLU A 227 3.05 2.55 7.18
N GLY A 228 2.56 1.60 6.40
CA GLY A 228 2.48 1.74 4.94
C GLY A 228 1.32 2.67 4.56
N SER A 229 1.46 3.40 3.44
CA SER A 229 0.31 3.98 2.74
C SER A 229 -0.70 2.85 2.51
N ASN A 230 -1.83 2.94 3.21
CA ASN A 230 -2.81 1.88 3.33
C ASN A 230 -3.60 1.62 2.03
N LEU A 231 -3.43 2.50 1.04
CA LEU A 231 -3.90 2.35 -0.33
C LEU A 231 -2.70 2.15 -1.24
N ALA A 232 -2.87 1.27 -2.23
CA ALA A 232 -1.87 1.06 -3.26
C ALA A 232 -1.65 2.37 -4.03
N LYS A 233 -0.39 2.71 -4.25
CA LYS A 233 0.02 3.83 -5.10
C LYS A 233 -0.27 3.48 -6.55
N ARG A 234 -0.75 4.45 -7.31
CA ARG A 234 -1.27 4.24 -8.67
C ARG A 234 -0.26 4.72 -9.72
N ILE A 235 -0.12 3.94 -10.78
CA ILE A 235 0.66 4.30 -11.97
C ILE A 235 -0.31 4.65 -13.09
N ILE A 236 -0.23 5.89 -13.57
CA ILE A 236 -1.23 6.48 -14.47
C ILE A 236 -0.57 6.91 -15.78
N PRO A 237 -0.74 6.15 -16.87
CA PRO A 237 -0.42 6.63 -18.21
C PRO A 237 -1.33 7.78 -18.63
N CYS A 238 -0.72 8.85 -19.17
CA CYS A 238 -1.43 9.99 -19.72
C CYS A 238 -1.35 10.03 -21.24
N LEU A 239 -2.48 10.31 -21.89
CA LEU A 239 -2.65 10.36 -23.33
C LEU A 239 -3.15 11.76 -23.70
N ASP A 240 -2.24 12.60 -24.22
CA ASP A 240 -2.63 13.89 -24.81
C ASP A 240 -3.24 13.61 -26.19
N VAL A 241 -4.50 14.01 -26.39
CA VAL A 241 -5.25 13.71 -27.62
C VAL A 241 -5.49 15.00 -28.40
N ASN A 242 -5.12 14.97 -29.67
CA ASN A 242 -5.40 16.05 -30.63
C ASN A 242 -6.03 15.46 -31.88
N GLN A 243 -7.23 15.93 -32.24
CA GLN A 243 -7.96 15.46 -33.43
C GLN A 243 -8.09 13.92 -33.48
N GLY A 244 -8.36 13.29 -32.33
CA GLY A 244 -8.53 11.84 -32.20
C GLY A 244 -7.23 11.02 -32.23
N ARG A 245 -6.06 11.65 -32.36
CA ARG A 245 -4.74 11.01 -32.29
C ARG A 245 -4.08 11.30 -30.96
N VAL A 246 -3.35 10.34 -30.40
CA VAL A 246 -2.45 10.61 -29.27
C VAL A 246 -1.22 11.33 -29.81
N VAL A 247 -0.83 12.42 -29.16
CA VAL A 247 0.32 13.23 -29.55
C VAL A 247 1.34 13.28 -28.42
N LYS A 248 2.61 13.49 -28.77
CA LYS A 248 3.72 13.71 -27.85
C LYS A 248 4.50 14.95 -28.27
N GLY A 249 4.83 15.82 -27.33
CA GLY A 249 5.66 17.00 -27.54
C GLY A 249 6.36 17.45 -26.26
N ILE A 250 7.10 18.55 -26.33
CA ILE A 250 7.69 19.21 -25.16
C ILE A 250 6.89 20.49 -24.94
N GLN A 251 6.28 20.71 -23.77
CA GLN A 251 5.49 21.92 -23.49
C GLN A 251 4.44 22.25 -24.57
N PHE A 252 3.82 21.21 -25.14
CA PHE A 252 2.86 21.30 -26.26
C PHE A 252 3.41 21.88 -27.58
N THR A 253 4.73 21.94 -27.76
CA THR A 253 5.38 22.21 -29.05
C THR A 253 5.92 20.93 -29.69
N ASP A 254 6.13 20.96 -31.01
CA ASP A 254 6.68 19.84 -31.81
C ASP A 254 5.90 18.52 -31.67
N LEU A 255 4.56 18.62 -31.74
CA LEU A 255 3.67 17.47 -31.58
C LEU A 255 3.92 16.40 -32.65
N CYS A 256 4.37 15.24 -32.19
CA CYS A 256 4.52 14.02 -32.96
C CYS A 256 3.35 13.08 -32.68
N ASP A 257 2.93 12.34 -33.70
CA ASP A 257 1.90 11.33 -33.56
C ASP A 257 2.43 10.10 -32.79
N ALA A 258 1.72 9.72 -31.73
CA ALA A 258 2.09 8.63 -30.83
C ALA A 258 1.18 7.39 -30.94
N GLY A 259 0.08 7.45 -31.70
CA GLY A 259 -0.79 6.29 -31.88
C GLY A 259 -2.29 6.55 -31.73
N ASP A 260 -3.06 5.47 -31.87
CA ASP A 260 -4.49 5.47 -31.58
C ASP A 260 -4.74 5.42 -30.06
N PRO A 261 -5.61 6.28 -29.51
CA PRO A 261 -5.85 6.33 -28.07
C PRO A 261 -6.49 5.05 -27.51
N VAL A 262 -7.33 4.37 -28.29
CA VAL A 262 -8.03 3.15 -27.84
C VAL A 262 -7.07 1.95 -27.85
N GLU A 263 -6.20 1.84 -28.85
CA GLU A 263 -5.15 0.82 -28.89
C GLU A 263 -4.14 0.99 -27.74
N LEU A 264 -3.71 2.23 -27.46
CA LEU A 264 -2.82 2.51 -26.34
C LEU A 264 -3.50 2.25 -24.99
N ALA A 265 -4.78 2.60 -24.85
CA ALA A 265 -5.56 2.29 -23.65
C ALA A 265 -5.62 0.78 -23.39
N ARG A 266 -5.91 -0.03 -24.41
CA ARG A 266 -5.91 -1.49 -24.32
C ARG A 266 -4.55 -2.03 -23.90
N ARG A 267 -3.47 -1.49 -24.45
CA ARG A 267 -2.10 -1.87 -24.09
C ARG A 267 -1.83 -1.58 -22.61
N TYR A 268 -2.12 -0.37 -22.15
CA TYR A 268 -1.84 0.02 -20.77
C TYR A 268 -2.70 -0.73 -19.75
N ASP A 269 -3.95 -1.05 -20.08
CA ASP A 269 -4.78 -1.94 -19.25
C ASP A 269 -4.13 -3.33 -19.13
N ALA A 270 -3.69 -3.91 -20.25
CA ALA A 270 -3.01 -5.21 -20.27
C ALA A 270 -1.65 -5.22 -19.53
N GLU A 271 -0.93 -4.08 -19.53
CA GLU A 271 0.30 -3.89 -18.74
C GLU A 271 0.02 -3.63 -17.25
N GLY A 272 -1.24 -3.53 -16.86
CA GLY A 272 -1.67 -3.38 -15.47
C GLY A 272 -1.69 -1.94 -14.98
N ALA A 273 -1.87 -0.93 -15.82
CA ALA A 273 -2.11 0.45 -15.37
C ALA A 273 -3.26 0.53 -14.35
N ASP A 274 -3.13 1.43 -13.38
CA ASP A 274 -4.15 1.55 -12.33
C ASP A 274 -5.32 2.45 -12.76
N GLU A 275 -5.02 3.49 -13.53
CA GLU A 275 -5.97 4.39 -14.17
C GLU A 275 -5.36 4.93 -15.47
N LEU A 276 -6.18 5.53 -16.33
CA LEU A 276 -5.73 6.32 -17.49
C LEU A 276 -6.22 7.76 -17.41
N VAL A 277 -5.45 8.70 -17.98
CA VAL A 277 -5.87 10.09 -18.14
C VAL A 277 -5.80 10.46 -19.62
N PHE A 278 -6.90 10.97 -20.17
CA PHE A 278 -6.96 11.53 -21.52
C PHE A 278 -7.11 13.04 -21.44
N LEU A 279 -6.17 13.78 -22.00
CA LEU A 279 -6.22 15.25 -22.06
C LEU A 279 -6.46 15.69 -23.50
N ASP A 280 -7.69 16.10 -23.80
CA ASP A 280 -8.04 16.57 -25.15
C ASP A 280 -7.60 18.04 -25.35
N ILE A 281 -6.59 18.24 -26.19
CA ILE A 281 -6.06 19.56 -26.57
C ILE A 281 -6.63 20.10 -27.89
N THR A 282 -7.61 19.41 -28.48
CA THR A 282 -8.25 19.81 -29.73
C THR A 282 -8.93 21.16 -29.59
N ALA A 283 -8.63 22.07 -30.53
CA ALA A 283 -9.23 23.40 -30.62
C ALA A 283 -10.24 23.44 -31.77
N THR A 284 -11.47 22.96 -31.52
CA THR A 284 -12.57 22.93 -32.51
C THR A 284 -13.95 23.04 -31.84
N SER A 285 -14.97 23.47 -32.59
CA SER A 285 -16.36 23.52 -32.13
C SER A 285 -16.96 22.15 -31.84
N ASP A 286 -16.50 21.11 -32.54
CA ASP A 286 -17.05 19.73 -32.44
C ASP A 286 -16.45 18.93 -31.28
N LYS A 287 -15.68 19.58 -30.41
CA LYS A 287 -14.92 18.97 -29.31
C LYS A 287 -15.78 18.09 -28.41
N ARG A 288 -16.99 18.53 -28.06
CA ARG A 288 -17.86 17.79 -27.13
C ARG A 288 -18.26 16.42 -27.68
N ALA A 289 -18.55 16.33 -28.98
CA ALA A 289 -18.90 15.07 -29.62
C ALA A 289 -17.69 14.13 -29.67
N MET A 290 -16.52 14.65 -30.05
CA MET A 290 -15.28 13.86 -30.08
C MET A 290 -14.88 13.30 -28.71
N VAL A 291 -15.00 14.11 -27.66
CA VAL A 291 -14.71 13.66 -26.28
C VAL A 291 -15.66 12.54 -25.87
N ALA A 292 -16.97 12.69 -26.13
CA ALA A 292 -17.96 11.66 -25.81
C ALA A 292 -17.75 10.37 -26.61
N ASP A 293 -17.37 10.48 -27.88
CA ASP A 293 -17.08 9.33 -28.73
C ASP A 293 -15.80 8.61 -28.28
N LEU A 294 -14.74 9.35 -27.94
CA LEU A 294 -13.53 8.77 -27.36
C LEU A 294 -13.85 8.03 -26.05
N ALA A 295 -14.58 8.68 -25.13
CA ALA A 295 -14.99 8.09 -23.85
C ALA A 295 -15.71 6.75 -24.06
N ARG A 296 -16.67 6.72 -25.00
CA ARG A 296 -17.46 5.53 -25.29
C ARG A 296 -16.61 4.36 -25.79
N HIS A 297 -15.69 4.61 -26.70
CA HIS A 297 -14.81 3.56 -27.22
C HIS A 297 -13.82 3.06 -26.17
N VAL A 298 -13.28 3.95 -25.34
CA VAL A 298 -12.38 3.57 -24.24
C VAL A 298 -13.12 2.73 -23.21
N ALA A 299 -14.31 3.16 -22.76
CA ALA A 299 -15.13 2.42 -21.80
C ALA A 299 -15.54 1.01 -22.27
N GLN A 300 -15.65 0.80 -23.58
CA GLN A 300 -15.92 -0.53 -24.17
C GLN A 300 -14.66 -1.41 -24.29
N THR A 301 -13.48 -0.82 -24.11
CA THR A 301 -12.19 -1.47 -24.39
C THR A 301 -11.42 -1.86 -23.13
N ILE A 302 -11.51 -1.06 -22.06
CA ILE A 302 -10.70 -1.25 -20.84
C ILE A 302 -11.55 -1.57 -19.61
N SER A 303 -10.91 -2.17 -18.60
CA SER A 303 -11.53 -2.54 -17.32
C SER A 303 -11.11 -1.64 -16.14
N ILE A 304 -10.12 -0.78 -16.36
CA ILE A 304 -9.57 0.14 -15.36
C ILE A 304 -10.22 1.52 -15.48
N PRO A 305 -10.27 2.30 -14.37
CA PRO A 305 -10.87 3.63 -14.40
C PRO A 305 -10.11 4.59 -15.33
N PHE A 306 -10.82 5.54 -15.92
CA PHE A 306 -10.19 6.61 -16.68
C PHE A 306 -10.79 7.99 -16.46
N THR A 307 -9.92 8.99 -16.60
CA THR A 307 -10.24 10.40 -16.46
C THR A 307 -10.22 11.09 -17.81
N ILE A 308 -11.22 11.93 -18.09
CA ILE A 308 -11.22 12.82 -19.26
C ILE A 308 -11.00 14.26 -18.82
N GLY A 309 -10.06 14.94 -19.47
CA GLY A 309 -9.76 16.35 -19.28
C GLY A 309 -9.57 17.07 -20.60
N GLY A 310 -9.31 18.38 -20.50
CA GLY A 310 -9.05 19.25 -21.64
C GLY A 310 -10.30 19.99 -22.13
N GLY A 311 -10.46 21.24 -21.68
CA GLY A 311 -11.51 22.13 -22.17
C GLY A 311 -12.91 21.91 -21.59
N ILE A 312 -13.05 21.18 -20.48
CA ILE A 312 -14.28 21.07 -19.69
C ILE A 312 -14.59 22.41 -19.03
N LYS A 313 -15.75 23.01 -19.32
CA LYS A 313 -16.11 24.37 -18.87
C LYS A 313 -17.49 24.48 -18.23
N SER A 314 -18.30 23.44 -18.26
CA SER A 314 -19.72 23.48 -17.88
C SER A 314 -20.20 22.14 -17.32
N MET A 315 -21.35 22.16 -16.63
CA MET A 315 -22.00 20.94 -16.13
C MET A 315 -22.40 20.00 -17.27
N GLU A 316 -22.78 20.55 -18.42
CA GLU A 316 -23.12 19.77 -19.62
C GLU A 316 -21.92 19.01 -20.18
N ASP A 317 -20.72 19.60 -20.14
CA ASP A 317 -19.49 18.92 -20.57
C ASP A 317 -19.15 17.75 -19.63
N ILE A 318 -19.29 17.97 -18.31
CA ILE A 318 -19.07 16.94 -17.27
C ILE A 318 -20.07 15.79 -17.48
N GLN A 319 -21.36 16.12 -17.64
CA GLN A 319 -22.41 15.14 -17.86
C GLN A 319 -22.20 14.34 -19.15
N ALA A 320 -21.78 15.00 -20.24
CA ALA A 320 -21.53 14.33 -21.51
C ALA A 320 -20.41 13.29 -21.41
N ALA A 321 -19.29 13.63 -20.76
CA ALA A 321 -18.14 12.74 -20.63
C ALA A 321 -18.40 11.59 -19.63
N LEU A 322 -18.97 11.88 -18.45
CA LEU A 322 -19.33 10.83 -17.47
C LEU A 322 -20.43 9.91 -18.03
N GLY A 323 -21.46 10.49 -18.67
CA GLY A 323 -22.54 9.73 -19.28
C GLY A 323 -22.11 8.88 -20.49
N ALA A 324 -20.96 9.19 -21.09
CA ALA A 324 -20.36 8.40 -22.16
C ALA A 324 -19.43 7.28 -21.64
N GLY A 325 -19.17 7.21 -20.33
CA GLY A 325 -18.45 6.10 -19.69
C GLY A 325 -17.16 6.49 -18.97
N ALA A 326 -16.77 7.77 -18.92
CA ALA A 326 -15.65 8.20 -18.09
C ALA A 326 -15.98 8.07 -16.60
N ASP A 327 -15.00 7.67 -15.79
CA ASP A 327 -15.17 7.56 -14.33
C ASP A 327 -14.96 8.89 -13.62
N LYS A 328 -14.07 9.72 -14.18
CA LYS A 328 -13.67 11.01 -13.60
C LYS A 328 -13.50 12.08 -14.67
N ILE A 329 -13.63 13.34 -14.25
CA ILE A 329 -13.40 14.52 -15.08
C ILE A 329 -12.31 15.40 -14.49
N SER A 330 -11.35 15.78 -15.34
CA SER A 330 -10.29 16.72 -14.99
C SER A 330 -10.63 18.13 -15.45
N ILE A 331 -10.68 19.06 -14.49
CA ILE A 331 -11.00 20.47 -14.71
C ILE A 331 -9.78 21.32 -14.33
N GLU A 332 -9.33 22.17 -15.25
CA GLU A 332 -8.18 23.07 -15.03
C GLU A 332 -8.62 24.53 -15.05
N SER A 333 -8.59 25.18 -16.23
CA SER A 333 -8.83 26.63 -16.36
C SER A 333 -10.22 27.05 -15.84
N ALA A 334 -11.25 26.21 -15.99
CA ALA A 334 -12.60 26.51 -15.50
C ALA A 334 -12.70 26.50 -13.97
N ALA A 335 -11.87 25.69 -13.28
CA ALA A 335 -11.82 25.66 -11.82
C ALA A 335 -11.30 26.98 -11.25
N VAL A 336 -10.42 27.67 -12.00
CA VAL A 336 -9.89 28.98 -11.65
C VAL A 336 -10.88 30.11 -11.96
N LEU A 337 -11.48 30.07 -13.15
CA LEU A 337 -12.35 31.14 -13.66
C LEU A 337 -13.77 31.10 -13.07
N ASN A 338 -14.26 29.91 -12.72
CA ASN A 338 -15.59 29.70 -12.13
C ASN A 338 -15.53 28.59 -11.05
N PRO A 339 -14.95 28.87 -9.87
CA PRO A 339 -14.80 27.90 -8.79
C PRO A 339 -16.11 27.25 -8.32
N GLU A 340 -17.24 27.95 -8.47
CA GLU A 340 -18.59 27.46 -8.13
C GLU A 340 -18.96 26.17 -8.89
N LEU A 341 -18.43 26.00 -10.11
CA LEU A 341 -18.60 24.79 -10.91
C LEU A 341 -18.13 23.55 -10.15
N ILE A 342 -17.07 23.65 -9.34
CA ILE A 342 -16.52 22.52 -8.58
C ILE A 342 -17.49 22.07 -7.50
N SER A 343 -18.10 23.03 -6.79
CA SER A 343 -19.10 22.72 -5.75
C SER A 343 -20.38 22.17 -6.33
N GLU A 344 -20.81 22.66 -7.50
CA GLU A 344 -21.97 22.13 -8.19
C GLU A 344 -21.73 20.71 -8.71
N ALA A 345 -20.62 20.49 -9.42
CA ALA A 345 -20.25 19.21 -9.98
C ALA A 345 -20.03 18.15 -8.89
N SER A 346 -19.34 18.51 -7.81
CA SER A 346 -19.11 17.62 -6.68
C SER A 346 -20.42 17.22 -5.98
N ARG A 347 -21.37 18.15 -5.82
CA ARG A 347 -22.69 17.85 -5.23
C ARG A 347 -23.52 16.92 -6.12
N TYR A 348 -23.43 17.07 -7.43
CA TYR A 348 -24.25 16.33 -8.38
C TYR A 348 -23.66 14.94 -8.74
N PHE A 349 -22.36 14.87 -9.01
CA PHE A 349 -21.67 13.65 -9.46
C PHE A 349 -20.87 12.95 -8.35
N GLY A 350 -20.66 13.62 -7.21
CA GLY A 350 -19.81 13.16 -6.12
C GLY A 350 -18.35 13.58 -6.30
N SER A 351 -17.67 13.89 -5.18
CA SER A 351 -16.28 14.35 -5.18
C SER A 351 -15.34 13.41 -5.94
N GLN A 352 -15.54 12.09 -5.83
CA GLN A 352 -14.68 11.08 -6.44
C GLN A 352 -14.59 11.17 -7.97
N ALA A 353 -15.56 11.81 -8.62
CA ALA A 353 -15.58 12.01 -10.07
C ALA A 353 -14.90 13.32 -10.51
N ILE A 354 -14.48 14.19 -9.57
CA ILE A 354 -13.97 15.54 -9.87
C ILE A 354 -12.48 15.63 -9.52
N VAL A 355 -11.66 15.69 -10.57
CA VAL A 355 -10.20 15.89 -10.49
C VAL A 355 -9.89 17.34 -10.85
N ILE A 356 -9.12 18.03 -10.02
CA ILE A 356 -8.63 19.38 -10.37
C ILE A 356 -7.21 19.27 -10.89
N SER A 357 -7.04 19.63 -12.16
CA SER A 357 -5.72 19.79 -12.75
C SER A 357 -5.23 21.21 -12.50
N VAL A 358 -3.99 21.36 -12.07
CA VAL A 358 -3.36 22.65 -11.84
C VAL A 358 -1.92 22.65 -12.32
N SER A 359 -1.53 23.75 -12.94
CA SER A 359 -0.22 23.93 -13.56
C SER A 359 0.49 25.13 -12.92
N PRO A 360 1.16 24.94 -11.77
CA PRO A 360 1.90 26.03 -11.13
C PRO A 360 3.22 26.36 -11.81
N LYS A 361 3.63 27.62 -11.67
CA LYS A 361 4.98 28.09 -12.00
C LYS A 361 5.64 28.69 -10.77
N ARG A 362 6.91 28.35 -10.52
CA ARG A 362 7.65 28.91 -9.39
C ARG A 362 7.89 30.41 -9.58
N VAL A 363 7.66 31.19 -8.53
CA VAL A 363 8.03 32.60 -8.47
C VAL A 363 9.52 32.70 -8.16
N LEU A 364 10.28 33.33 -9.05
CA LEU A 364 11.74 33.44 -8.92
C LEU A 364 12.16 34.05 -7.58
N GLY A 365 13.09 33.39 -6.89
CA GLY A 365 13.63 33.83 -5.61
C GLY A 365 12.71 33.61 -4.40
N GLN A 366 11.57 32.93 -4.57
CA GLN A 366 10.62 32.65 -3.50
C GLN A 366 10.24 31.17 -3.45
N LEU A 367 9.87 30.69 -2.26
CA LEU A 367 9.24 29.37 -2.06
C LEU A 367 7.72 29.46 -2.34
N LYS A 368 7.37 30.05 -3.48
CA LYS A 368 5.99 30.38 -3.84
C LYS A 368 5.73 29.95 -5.28
N TRP A 369 4.52 29.45 -5.52
CA TRP A 369 4.04 29.06 -6.83
C TRP A 369 2.77 29.82 -7.16
N GLU A 370 2.64 30.21 -8.42
CA GLU A 370 1.47 30.88 -8.95
C GLU A 370 0.72 29.95 -9.89
N VAL A 371 -0.60 29.93 -9.80
CA VAL A 371 -1.46 29.14 -10.71
C VAL A 371 -1.44 29.75 -12.10
N ILE A 372 -1.11 28.93 -13.11
CA ILE A 372 -1.13 29.31 -14.52
C ILE A 372 -2.26 28.54 -15.23
N ILE A 373 -2.93 29.21 -16.17
CA ILE A 373 -4.02 28.62 -16.97
C ILE A 373 -3.75 28.74 -18.47
N LYS A 374 -4.68 28.21 -19.28
CA LYS A 374 -4.64 28.21 -20.76
C LYS A 374 -3.37 27.56 -21.31
N GLY A 375 -2.92 26.45 -20.72
CA GLY A 375 -1.73 25.71 -21.15
C GLY A 375 -0.44 26.51 -20.93
N GLY A 376 -0.28 27.12 -19.75
CA GLY A 376 0.94 27.83 -19.37
C GLY A 376 1.06 29.28 -19.86
N ARG A 377 0.02 29.84 -20.49
CA ARG A 377 0.10 31.15 -21.18
C ARG A 377 -0.42 32.34 -20.37
N GLU A 378 -1.20 32.10 -19.33
CA GLU A 378 -1.84 33.17 -18.56
C GLU A 378 -1.63 33.00 -17.06
N ASN A 379 -0.92 33.96 -16.46
CA ASN A 379 -0.71 34.09 -15.03
C ASN A 379 -1.99 34.62 -14.36
N THR A 380 -2.44 33.95 -13.30
CA THR A 380 -3.73 34.26 -12.66
C THR A 380 -3.60 35.21 -11.47
N GLY A 381 -2.37 35.43 -10.97
CA GLY A 381 -2.08 36.10 -9.71
C GLY A 381 -2.43 35.28 -8.45
N ARG A 382 -2.98 34.06 -8.60
CA ARG A 382 -3.41 33.24 -7.47
C ARG A 382 -2.27 32.43 -6.89
N ASP A 383 -2.16 32.46 -5.56
CA ASP A 383 -1.28 31.57 -4.81
C ASP A 383 -1.74 30.11 -4.95
N LEU A 384 -0.80 29.21 -5.24
CA LEU A 384 -1.10 27.78 -5.41
C LEU A 384 -1.71 27.15 -4.16
N TRP A 385 -1.20 27.49 -2.97
CA TRP A 385 -1.62 26.83 -1.73
C TRP A 385 -3.01 27.26 -1.31
N GLU A 386 -3.32 28.55 -1.46
CA GLU A 386 -4.68 29.06 -1.27
C GLU A 386 -5.65 28.41 -2.25
N PHE A 387 -5.26 28.29 -3.52
CA PHE A 387 -6.08 27.64 -4.54
C PHE A 387 -6.34 26.16 -4.23
N LEU A 388 -5.32 25.37 -3.87
CA LEU A 388 -5.48 23.96 -3.54
C LEU A 388 -6.39 23.75 -2.32
N LYS A 389 -6.27 24.61 -1.29
CA LYS A 389 -7.17 24.59 -0.13
C LYS A 389 -8.61 24.94 -0.51
N GLU A 390 -8.80 25.91 -1.39
CA GLU A 390 -10.12 26.28 -1.91
C GLU A 390 -10.75 25.10 -2.66
N MET A 391 -9.99 24.43 -3.54
CA MET A 391 -10.50 23.34 -4.37
C MET A 391 -10.92 22.11 -3.55
N GLN A 392 -10.13 21.69 -2.55
CA GLN A 392 -10.56 20.61 -1.66
C GLN A 392 -11.82 20.99 -0.86
N ALA A 393 -11.89 22.24 -0.36
CA ALA A 393 -13.05 22.72 0.41
C ALA A 393 -14.33 22.79 -0.45
N ARG A 394 -14.18 23.04 -1.74
CA ARG A 394 -15.27 23.04 -2.72
C ARG A 394 -15.70 21.64 -3.16
N GLY A 395 -14.99 20.59 -2.75
CA GLY A 395 -15.38 19.21 -2.97
C GLY A 395 -14.64 18.49 -4.10
N ALA A 396 -13.47 18.98 -4.53
CA ALA A 396 -12.57 18.20 -5.38
C ALA A 396 -12.24 16.86 -4.71
N GLY A 397 -12.26 15.76 -5.47
CA GLY A 397 -11.90 14.44 -4.96
C GLY A 397 -10.43 14.11 -5.10
N GLU A 398 -9.71 14.80 -5.99
CA GLU A 398 -8.31 14.50 -6.31
C GLU A 398 -7.64 15.69 -7.01
N ILE A 399 -6.33 15.88 -6.79
CA ILE A 399 -5.52 16.92 -7.43
C ILE A 399 -4.53 16.29 -8.41
N LEU A 400 -4.54 16.76 -9.66
CA LEU A 400 -3.51 16.50 -10.65
C LEU A 400 -2.55 17.69 -10.71
N LEU A 401 -1.33 17.53 -10.19
CA LEU A 401 -0.35 18.61 -10.05
C LEU A 401 0.73 18.51 -11.12
N ASN A 402 0.68 19.42 -12.09
CA ASN A 402 1.60 19.44 -13.24
C ASN A 402 2.71 20.48 -13.03
N SER A 403 3.95 20.04 -12.84
CA SER A 403 5.08 20.99 -12.78
C SER A 403 5.41 21.53 -14.18
N ILE A 404 5.11 22.80 -14.44
CA ILE A 404 5.50 23.48 -15.68
C ILE A 404 7.03 23.50 -15.82
N ASP A 405 7.73 23.64 -14.70
CA ASP A 405 9.18 23.75 -14.68
C ASP A 405 9.83 22.41 -15.05
N GLU A 406 9.27 21.25 -14.71
CA GLU A 406 9.85 19.93 -15.04
C GLU A 406 9.27 19.27 -16.30
N ASP A 407 8.29 19.91 -16.95
CA ASP A 407 7.61 19.35 -18.10
C ASP A 407 8.54 19.08 -19.30
N GLY A 408 8.50 17.85 -19.81
CA GLY A 408 9.33 17.38 -20.93
C GLY A 408 10.83 17.24 -20.64
N LYS A 409 11.32 17.53 -19.42
CA LYS A 409 12.78 17.48 -19.12
C LYS A 409 13.34 16.09 -18.84
N GLU A 410 12.50 15.13 -18.46
CA GLU A 410 12.90 13.77 -18.03
C GLU A 410 13.93 13.76 -16.87
N LYS A 411 13.95 14.79 -16.00
CA LYS A 411 14.92 14.97 -14.90
C LYS A 411 14.41 14.60 -13.50
N GLY A 412 13.17 14.13 -13.40
CA GLY A 412 12.48 13.87 -12.15
C GLY A 412 11.26 14.74 -11.97
N TYR A 413 10.34 14.29 -11.11
CA TYR A 413 9.23 15.12 -10.66
C TYR A 413 9.75 16.27 -9.79
N ASP A 414 8.97 17.36 -9.71
CA ASP A 414 9.26 18.46 -8.78
C ASP A 414 8.95 18.06 -7.33
N LEU A 415 9.95 17.49 -6.65
CA LEU A 415 9.80 16.96 -5.29
C LEU A 415 9.48 18.03 -4.24
N GLU A 416 9.96 19.27 -4.44
CA GLU A 416 9.73 20.38 -3.52
C GLU A 416 8.27 20.82 -3.58
N LEU A 417 7.75 20.97 -4.81
CA LEU A 417 6.35 21.25 -5.09
C LEU A 417 5.44 20.13 -4.55
N LEU A 418 5.75 18.87 -4.86
CA LEU A 418 4.96 17.72 -4.43
C LEU A 418 4.90 17.62 -2.91
N ARG A 419 6.05 17.75 -2.23
CA ARG A 419 6.10 17.66 -0.77
C ARG A 419 5.22 18.72 -0.14
N ALA A 420 5.37 19.97 -0.55
CA ALA A 420 4.59 21.09 -0.03
C ALA A 420 3.09 20.93 -0.29
N ALA A 421 2.69 20.39 -1.45
CA ALA A 421 1.29 20.07 -1.74
C ALA A 421 0.76 18.93 -0.85
N SER A 422 1.53 17.85 -0.70
CA SER A 422 1.17 16.68 0.11
C SER A 422 0.94 17.02 1.59
N ASP A 423 1.62 18.05 2.10
CA ASP A 423 1.51 18.50 3.50
C ASP A 423 0.19 19.24 3.79
N ILE A 424 -0.49 19.78 2.77
CA ILE A 424 -1.71 20.59 2.94
C ILE A 424 -2.99 19.93 2.42
N LEU A 425 -2.85 18.91 1.57
CA LEU A 425 -3.97 18.21 0.95
C LEU A 425 -4.40 17.02 1.83
N THR A 426 -5.71 16.85 1.97
CA THR A 426 -6.31 15.65 2.60
C THR A 426 -6.91 14.69 1.58
N ILE A 427 -7.00 15.13 0.32
CA ILE A 427 -7.45 14.37 -0.84
C ILE A 427 -6.23 13.88 -1.65
N PRO A 428 -6.37 12.79 -2.44
CA PRO A 428 -5.28 12.23 -3.22
C PRO A 428 -4.55 13.23 -4.12
N LEU A 429 -3.22 13.09 -4.19
CA LEU A 429 -2.33 13.88 -5.04
C LEU A 429 -1.72 13.01 -6.15
N ILE A 430 -1.93 13.40 -7.40
CA ILE A 430 -1.28 12.82 -8.58
C ILE A 430 -0.10 13.72 -8.99
N ALA A 431 1.10 13.16 -8.97
CA ALA A 431 2.31 13.82 -9.49
C ALA A 431 2.37 13.74 -11.01
N SER A 432 2.61 14.86 -11.68
CA SER A 432 2.73 14.94 -13.14
C SER A 432 3.91 15.83 -13.57
N SER A 433 4.44 15.54 -14.76
CA SER A 433 5.61 16.18 -15.42
C SER A 433 6.98 15.83 -14.81
N GLY A 434 7.93 15.44 -15.68
CA GLY A 434 9.35 15.26 -15.35
C GLY A 434 9.89 13.83 -15.23
N ALA A 435 9.03 12.80 -15.20
CA ALA A 435 9.46 11.40 -15.13
C ALA A 435 10.37 11.01 -16.31
N GLY A 436 11.42 10.23 -16.03
CA GLY A 436 12.50 9.95 -16.99
C GLY A 436 13.29 8.67 -16.66
N GLU A 437 13.37 8.31 -15.39
CA GLU A 437 13.96 7.07 -14.89
C GLU A 437 13.01 6.39 -13.89
N LEU A 438 13.19 5.09 -13.65
CA LEU A 438 12.39 4.35 -12.66
C LEU A 438 12.49 4.97 -11.25
N GLU A 439 13.66 5.49 -10.89
CA GLU A 439 13.90 6.20 -9.63
C GLU A 439 12.94 7.38 -9.43
N HIS A 440 12.62 8.12 -10.49
CA HIS A 440 11.76 9.29 -10.40
C HIS A 440 10.36 8.91 -9.89
N PHE A 441 9.82 7.75 -10.28
CA PHE A 441 8.53 7.26 -9.77
C PHE A 441 8.59 6.96 -8.27
N TYR A 442 9.68 6.33 -7.82
CA TYR A 442 9.91 6.07 -6.40
C TYR A 442 10.03 7.38 -5.61
N GLU A 443 10.80 8.33 -6.11
CA GLU A 443 11.00 9.62 -5.46
C GLU A 443 9.72 10.45 -5.40
N GLY A 444 8.93 10.49 -6.47
CA GLY A 444 7.65 11.20 -6.49
C GLY A 444 6.68 10.70 -5.41
N ILE A 445 6.66 9.39 -5.18
CA ILE A 445 5.83 8.76 -4.14
C ILE A 445 6.44 8.95 -2.75
N VAL A 446 7.69 8.56 -2.56
CA VAL A 446 8.29 8.42 -1.21
C VAL A 446 8.81 9.75 -0.68
N LYS A 447 9.47 10.56 -1.53
CA LYS A 447 9.98 11.88 -1.15
C LYS A 447 8.93 12.96 -1.37
N GLY A 448 8.26 12.92 -2.52
CA GLY A 448 7.20 13.88 -2.88
C GLY A 448 5.87 13.66 -2.17
N GLY A 449 5.61 12.46 -1.64
CA GLY A 449 4.37 12.15 -0.91
C GLY A 449 3.16 11.91 -1.82
N ALA A 450 3.34 11.73 -3.13
CA ALA A 450 2.25 11.52 -4.06
C ALA A 450 1.50 10.18 -3.81
N ASP A 451 0.20 10.16 -4.13
CA ASP A 451 -0.65 8.97 -4.10
C ASP A 451 -0.72 8.25 -5.44
N ALA A 452 -0.43 8.98 -6.50
CA ALA A 452 -0.26 8.45 -7.83
C ALA A 452 0.85 9.19 -8.56
N VAL A 453 1.46 8.51 -9.53
CA VAL A 453 2.47 9.08 -10.42
C VAL A 453 1.99 8.91 -11.85
N LEU A 454 1.91 10.03 -12.55
CA LEU A 454 1.47 10.11 -13.93
C LEU A 454 2.68 10.32 -14.85
N ALA A 455 2.70 9.62 -15.97
CA ALA A 455 3.71 9.80 -17.01
C ALA A 455 3.13 9.51 -18.41
N ALA A 456 3.69 10.14 -19.43
CA ALA A 456 3.28 9.96 -20.84
C ALA A 456 4.46 9.51 -21.70
N SER A 457 5.43 10.42 -21.88
CA SER A 457 6.55 10.27 -22.84
C SER A 457 7.34 8.98 -22.73
N VAL A 458 7.57 8.47 -21.51
CA VAL A 458 8.36 7.26 -21.24
C VAL A 458 7.60 5.97 -21.56
N PHE A 459 6.27 5.99 -21.50
CA PHE A 459 5.43 4.85 -21.86
C PHE A 459 5.13 4.82 -23.36
N HIS A 460 4.85 5.97 -23.96
CA HIS A 460 4.58 6.07 -25.41
C HIS A 460 5.81 5.69 -26.25
N SER A 461 7.02 6.03 -25.80
CA SER A 461 8.26 5.64 -26.49
C SER A 461 8.69 4.20 -26.24
N GLY A 462 8.01 3.45 -25.37
CA GLY A 462 8.43 2.11 -24.95
C GLY A 462 9.74 2.09 -24.15
N LYS A 463 10.13 3.23 -23.54
CA LYS A 463 11.31 3.29 -22.65
C LYS A 463 11.09 2.45 -21.40
N PHE A 464 9.87 2.47 -20.87
CA PHE A 464 9.39 1.58 -19.81
C PHE A 464 7.99 1.08 -20.15
N HIS A 465 7.66 -0.14 -19.73
CA HIS A 465 6.28 -0.61 -19.59
C HIS A 465 5.74 -0.23 -18.21
N VAL A 466 4.41 -0.20 -18.06
CA VAL A 466 3.79 0.06 -16.75
C VAL A 466 4.19 -1.01 -15.72
N ALA A 467 4.28 -2.26 -16.15
CA ALA A 467 4.73 -3.38 -15.33
C ALA A 467 6.17 -3.19 -14.78
N ASP A 468 7.07 -2.59 -15.57
CA ASP A 468 8.45 -2.33 -15.13
C ASP A 468 8.49 -1.37 -13.94
N VAL A 469 7.69 -0.29 -14.02
CA VAL A 469 7.55 0.69 -12.94
C VAL A 469 6.97 0.04 -11.69
N LYS A 470 5.92 -0.78 -11.85
CA LYS A 470 5.28 -1.47 -10.72
C LYS A 470 6.21 -2.47 -10.04
N HIS A 471 6.93 -3.28 -10.80
CA HIS A 471 7.91 -4.21 -10.24
C HIS A 471 9.03 -3.48 -9.51
N TYR A 472 9.57 -2.40 -10.10
CA TYR A 472 10.59 -1.59 -9.45
C TYR A 472 10.11 -0.96 -8.13
N LEU A 473 8.88 -0.45 -8.10
CA LEU A 473 8.29 0.14 -6.90
C LEU A 473 8.03 -0.91 -5.81
N ASP A 474 7.53 -2.10 -6.17
CA ASP A 474 7.34 -3.22 -5.24
C ASP A 474 8.67 -3.72 -4.67
N GLU A 475 9.72 -3.84 -5.50
CA GLU A 475 11.08 -4.18 -5.06
C GLU A 475 11.62 -3.21 -4.00
N ARG A 476 11.15 -1.95 -4.06
CA ARG A 476 11.48 -0.87 -3.11
C ARG A 476 10.44 -0.69 -2.02
N ARG A 477 9.54 -1.67 -1.85
CA ARG A 477 8.53 -1.73 -0.78
C ARG A 477 7.50 -0.61 -0.84
N VAL A 478 7.26 -0.04 -2.01
CA VAL A 478 6.10 0.82 -2.24
C VAL A 478 4.90 -0.08 -2.47
N ASN A 479 3.84 0.12 -1.71
CA ASN A 479 2.58 -0.61 -1.88
C ASN A 479 1.97 -0.24 -3.24
N VAL A 480 2.08 -1.11 -4.23
CA VAL A 480 1.49 -0.96 -5.58
C VAL A 480 0.71 -2.23 -5.92
N ARG A 481 -0.26 -2.13 -6.84
CA ARG A 481 -0.97 -3.29 -7.37
C ARG A 481 -0.10 -3.99 -8.42
N LEU A 482 0.19 -5.27 -8.25
CA LEU A 482 0.94 -6.09 -9.21
C LEU A 482 0.04 -6.89 -10.15
#